data_AF-A0A0B0S537-F1
#
_entry.id   AF-A0A0B0S537-F1
#
_cell.length_a   1.000
_cell.length_b   1.000
_cell.length_c   1.000
_cell.angle_alpha   90.00
_cell.angle_beta   90.00
_cell.angle_gamma   90.00
#
_symmetry.space_group_name_H-M   'P 1'
#
loop_
_entity.id
_entity.type
_entity.pdbx_description
1 polymer ?
#
loop_
_entity_poly.entity_id
_entity_poly.type
_entity_poly.pdbx_seq_one_letter_code
_entity_poly.pdbx_strand_id
1 'polypeptide(L)'
;MSRIPWGILIMFAALGAAFALAGLSWWLLFLAGLSLWLAVVECWAVRRTGLTISGQFVAWAKRHPWAAGAVAALLGAAVGYLIYHLATGY
;
A
#
# COMPACT_ATOMS: atom_id res chain seq x y z
N MET A 1 -12.16 -27.95 10.22
CA MET A 1 -10.73 -27.85 9.79
C MET A 1 -10.68 -26.85 8.64
N SER A 2 -10.16 -25.64 8.88
CA SER A 2 -10.06 -24.60 7.85
C SER A 2 -9.13 -25.09 6.73
N ARG A 3 -9.63 -25.23 5.50
CA ARG A 3 -8.81 -25.59 4.34
C ARG A 3 -7.84 -24.44 4.11
N ILE A 4 -6.58 -24.67 4.45
CA ILE A 4 -5.50 -23.71 4.20
C ILE A 4 -5.54 -23.34 2.70
N PRO A 5 -5.56 -22.05 2.34
CA PRO A 5 -5.66 -21.61 0.96
C PRO A 5 -4.31 -21.80 0.25
N TRP A 6 -3.98 -23.06 -0.07
CA TRP A 6 -2.72 -23.48 -0.68
C TRP A 6 -2.36 -22.70 -1.95
N GLY A 7 -3.35 -22.34 -2.77
CA GLY A 7 -3.12 -21.52 -3.96
C GLY A 7 -2.53 -20.13 -3.65
N ILE A 8 -2.97 -19.50 -2.56
CA ILE A 8 -2.45 -18.20 -2.12
C ILE A 8 -1.02 -18.36 -1.62
N LEU A 9 -0.73 -19.40 -0.85
CA LEU A 9 0.62 -19.68 -0.34
C LEU A 9 1.61 -19.97 -1.48
N ILE A 10 1.21 -20.75 -2.49
CA ILE A 10 2.04 -21.04 -3.66
C ILE A 10 2.30 -19.77 -4.48
N MET A 11 1.29 -18.90 -4.64
CA MET A 11 1.44 -17.62 -5.32
C MET A 11 2.48 -16.72 -4.63
N PHE A 12 2.40 -16.59 -3.31
CA PHE A 12 3.39 -15.80 -2.55
C PHE A 12 4.78 -16.44 -2.57
N ALA A 13 4.89 -17.77 -2.51
CA ALA A 13 6.16 -18.47 -2.62
C ALA A 13 6.80 -18.27 -4.00
N ALA A 14 6.01 -18.35 -5.08
CA ALA A 14 6.48 -18.11 -6.44
C ALA A 14 6.91 -16.65 -6.65
N LEU A 15 6.14 -15.68 -6.13
CA LEU A 15 6.51 -14.26 -6.16
C LEU A 15 7.79 -14.00 -5.38
N GLY A 16 7.93 -14.62 -4.20
CA GLY A 16 9.14 -14.57 -3.37
C GLY A 16 10.37 -15.11 -4.09
N ALA A 17 10.24 -16.26 -4.73
CA ALA A 17 11.30 -16.87 -5.53
C ALA A 17 11.68 -16.01 -6.75
N ALA A 18 10.69 -15.46 -7.47
CA ALA A 18 10.92 -14.58 -8.61
C ALA A 18 11.70 -13.31 -8.21
N PHE A 19 11.34 -12.67 -7.10
CA PHE A 19 12.06 -11.51 -6.56
C PHE A 19 13.46 -11.85 -6.08
N ALA A 20 13.66 -13.03 -5.47
CA ALA A 20 14.98 -13.48 -5.05
C ALA A 20 15.90 -13.75 -6.26
N LEU A 21 15.39 -14.41 -7.30
CA LEU A 21 16.11 -14.66 -8.56
C LEU A 21 16.43 -13.36 -9.33
N ALA A 22 15.57 -12.35 -9.21
CA ALA A 22 15.78 -11.02 -9.79
C ALA A 22 16.72 -10.13 -8.96
N GLY A 23 17.24 -10.59 -7.80
CA GLY A 23 18.08 -9.79 -6.91
C GLY A 23 17.34 -8.69 -6.15
N LEU A 24 16.00 -8.72 -6.15
CA LEU A 24 15.10 -7.73 -5.55
C LEU A 24 14.58 -8.18 -4.17
N SER A 25 15.21 -9.15 -3.52
CA SER A 25 14.79 -9.64 -2.19
C SER A 25 14.72 -8.52 -1.15
N TRP A 26 15.58 -7.49 -1.27
CA TRP A 26 15.52 -6.29 -0.45
C TRP A 26 14.20 -5.51 -0.58
N TRP A 27 13.62 -5.48 -1.78
CA TRP A 27 12.31 -4.84 -2.01
C TRP A 27 11.18 -5.57 -1.29
N LEU A 28 11.24 -6.90 -1.17
CA LEU A 28 10.25 -7.65 -0.39
C LEU A 28 10.31 -7.31 1.10
N LEU A 29 11.52 -7.23 1.66
CA LEU A 29 11.72 -6.83 3.06
C LEU A 29 11.25 -5.40 3.30
N PHE A 30 11.55 -4.49 2.36
CA PHE A 30 11.07 -3.12 2.40
C PHE A 30 9.54 -3.04 2.38
N LEU A 31 8.88 -3.74 1.45
CA LEU A 31 7.42 -3.79 1.35
C LEU A 31 6.78 -4.37 2.62
N ALA A 32 7.32 -5.47 3.14
CA ALA A 32 6.84 -6.08 4.38
C ALA A 32 7.00 -5.13 5.58
N GLY A 33 8.15 -4.46 5.69
CA GLY A 33 8.40 -3.45 6.72
C GLY A 33 7.44 -2.26 6.61
N LEU A 34 7.20 -1.77 5.39
CA LEU A 34 6.26 -0.69 5.11
C LEU A 34 4.83 -1.09 5.48
N SER A 35 4.39 -2.30 5.12
CA SER A 35 3.08 -2.83 5.50
C SER A 35 2.92 -2.95 7.01
N LEU A 36 3.94 -3.45 7.71
CA LEU A 36 3.92 -3.55 9.17
C LEU A 36 3.85 -2.17 9.82
N TRP A 37 4.64 -1.22 9.32
CA TRP A 37 4.62 0.16 9.81
C TRP A 37 3.25 0.80 9.57
N LEU A 38 2.66 0.65 8.39
CA LEU A 38 1.31 1.13 8.08
C LEU A 38 0.27 0.52 9.03
N ALA A 39 0.37 -0.78 9.32
CA ALA A 39 -0.52 -1.44 10.28
C ALA A 39 -0.38 -0.87 11.71
N VAL A 40 0.85 -0.55 12.13
CA VAL A 40 1.09 0.11 13.43
C VAL A 40 0.47 1.52 13.45
N VAL A 41 0.69 2.31 12.40
CA VAL A 41 0.12 3.66 12.28
C VAL A 41 -1.41 3.58 12.26
N GLU A 42 -2.00 2.63 11.53
CA GLU A 42 -3.44 2.43 11.49
C GLU A 42 -4.00 2.00 12.85
N CYS A 43 -3.34 1.07 13.55
CA CYS A 43 -3.72 0.69 14.90
C CYS A 43 -3.66 1.88 15.86
N TRP A 44 -2.62 2.70 15.77
CA TRP A 44 -2.46 3.89 16.59
C TRP A 44 -3.52 4.96 16.27
N ALA A 45 -3.82 5.15 14.98
CA ALA A 45 -4.85 6.05 14.49
C ALA A 45 -6.23 5.64 15.05
N VAL A 46 -6.61 4.36 14.92
CA VAL A 46 -7.86 3.82 15.47
C VAL A 46 -7.91 3.99 17.00
N ARG A 47 -6.80 3.73 17.70
CA ARG A 47 -6.74 3.91 19.16
C ARG A 47 -6.94 5.37 19.60
N ARG A 48 -6.48 6.34 18.82
CA ARG A 48 -6.58 7.77 19.16
C ARG A 48 -7.88 8.42 18.73
N THR A 49 -8.42 8.06 17.57
CA THR A 49 -9.56 8.77 16.96
C THR A 49 -10.81 7.90 16.81
N GLY A 50 -10.71 6.60 17.04
CA GLY A 50 -11.77 5.63 16.77
C GLY A 50 -12.00 5.33 15.28
N LEU A 51 -11.19 5.91 14.38
CA LEU A 51 -11.35 5.80 12.94
C LEU A 51 -10.05 5.32 12.27
N THR A 52 -10.19 4.47 11.25
CA THR A 52 -9.08 4.11 10.35
C THR A 52 -8.54 5.34 9.64
N ILE A 53 -7.32 5.26 9.10
CA ILE A 53 -6.70 6.36 8.34
C ILE A 53 -7.60 6.74 7.15
N SER A 54 -8.16 5.75 6.46
CA SER A 54 -9.13 5.94 5.39
C SER A 54 -10.40 6.65 5.87
N GLY A 55 -10.93 6.27 7.03
CA GLY A 55 -12.09 6.92 7.64
C GLY A 55 -11.84 8.38 8.02
N GLN A 56 -10.65 8.68 8.56
CA GLN A 56 -10.23 10.05 8.89
C GLN A 56 -10.09 10.91 7.62
N PHE A 57 -9.48 10.36 6.58
CA PHE A 57 -9.38 11.05 5.29
C PHE A 57 -10.76 11.34 4.70
N VAL A 58 -11.69 10.39 4.72
CA VAL A 58 -13.06 10.59 4.21
C VAL A 58 -13.80 11.65 5.02
N ALA A 59 -13.68 11.63 6.36
CA ALA A 59 -14.31 12.63 7.22
C ALA A 59 -13.74 14.04 6.96
N TRP A 60 -12.43 14.15 6.75
CA TRP A 60 -11.77 15.40 6.40
C TRP A 60 -12.13 15.88 4.99
N ALA A 61 -12.17 14.96 4.02
CA ALA A 61 -12.48 15.25 2.61
C ALA A 61 -13.91 15.79 2.44
N LYS A 62 -14.85 15.29 3.23
CA LYS A 62 -16.22 15.84 3.28
C LYS A 62 -16.26 17.30 3.76
N ARG A 63 -15.34 17.70 4.64
CA ARG A 63 -15.23 19.08 5.14
C ARG A 63 -14.43 19.99 4.21
N HIS A 64 -13.49 19.43 3.43
CA HIS A 64 -12.62 20.18 2.52
C HIS A 64 -12.56 19.52 1.12
N PRO A 65 -13.66 19.56 0.34
CA PRO A 65 -13.74 18.84 -0.93
C PRO A 65 -12.71 19.28 -1.96
N TRP A 66 -12.42 20.59 -2.03
CA TRP A 66 -11.40 21.13 -2.94
C TRP A 66 -9.98 20.67 -2.57
N ALA A 67 -9.64 20.68 -1.29
CA ALA A 67 -8.34 20.20 -0.82
C ALA A 67 -8.20 18.68 -1.04
N ALA A 68 -9.27 17.92 -0.82
CA ALA A 68 -9.28 16.49 -1.12
C ALA A 68 -9.10 16.21 -2.62
N GLY A 69 -9.75 17.00 -3.49
CA GLY A 69 -9.55 16.94 -4.93
C GLY A 69 -8.11 17.24 -5.33
N ALA A 70 -7.49 18.26 -4.75
CA ALA A 70 -6.08 18.58 -4.99
C ALA A 70 -5.14 17.45 -4.53
N VAL A 71 -5.37 16.89 -3.34
CA VAL A 71 -4.59 15.76 -2.83
C VAL A 71 -4.76 14.52 -3.72
N ALA A 72 -5.98 14.22 -4.17
CA ALA A 72 -6.25 13.12 -5.07
C ALA A 72 -5.59 13.32 -6.44
N ALA A 73 -5.61 14.54 -6.99
CA ALA A 73 -4.93 14.88 -8.23
C ALA A 73 -3.41 14.72 -8.12
N LEU A 74 -2.81 15.17 -7.02
CA LEU A 74 -1.38 15.00 -6.76
C LEU A 74 -0.98 13.54 -6.62
N LEU A 75 -1.76 12.75 -5.87
CA LEU A 75 -1.54 11.31 -5.73
C LEU A 75 -1.69 10.60 -7.08
N GLY A 76 -2.74 10.94 -7.85
CA GLY A 76 -2.96 10.40 -9.19
C GLY A 76 -1.82 10.74 -10.15
N ALA A 77 -1.32 11.98 -10.12
CA ALA A 77 -0.19 12.41 -10.93
C ALA A 77 1.11 11.68 -10.53
N ALA A 78 1.37 11.53 -9.22
CA ALA A 78 2.53 10.81 -8.72
C ALA A 78 2.50 9.32 -9.10
N VAL A 79 1.34 8.67 -8.96
CA VAL A 79 1.15 7.26 -9.36
C VAL A 79 1.26 7.13 -10.89
N GLY A 80 0.64 8.04 -11.65
CA GLY A 80 0.74 8.07 -13.10
C GLY A 80 2.19 8.24 -13.58
N TYR A 81 2.94 9.12 -12.94
CA TYR A 81 4.37 9.31 -13.19
C TYR A 81 5.17 8.05 -12.86
N LEU A 82 4.91 7.41 -11.73
CA LEU A 82 5.57 6.15 -11.35
C LEU A 82 5.29 5.04 -12.38
N ILE A 83 4.04 4.90 -12.82
CA ILE A 83 3.67 3.91 -13.85
C ILE A 83 4.37 4.22 -15.17
N TYR A 84 4.38 5.49 -15.57
CA TYR A 84 5.10 5.94 -16.77
C TYR A 84 6.58 5.55 -16.67
N HIS A 85 7.25 5.90 -15.59
CA HIS A 85 8.66 5.61 -15.34
C HIS A 85 8.96 4.11 -15.33
N LEU A 86 8.08 3.30 -14.72
CA LEU A 86 8.20 1.84 -14.70
C LEU A 86 7.98 1.22 -16.09
N ALA A 87 7.10 1.79 -16.90
CA ALA A 87 6.79 1.28 -18.24
C ALA A 87 7.83 1.70 -19.29
N THR A 88 8.42 2.89 -19.15
CA THR A 88 9.35 3.47 -20.14
C THR A 88 10.82 3.36 -19.74
N GLY A 89 11.12 3.15 -18.45
CA GLY A 89 12.49 3.07 -17.92
C GLY A 89 13.21 4.43 -17.81
N TYR A 90 12.48 5.54 -17.92
CA TYR A 90 12.99 6.94 -17.89
C TYR A 90 12.41 7.76 -16.78
#